data_AF-A0A2M9C5B2-F1
#
_entry.id   AF-A0A2M9C5B2-F1
#
_cell.length_a   1.000
_cell.length_b   1.000
_cell.length_c   1.000
_cell.angle_alpha   90.00
_cell.angle_beta   90.00
_cell.angle_gamma   90.00
#
_symmetry.space_group_name_H-M   'P 1'
#
loop_
_entity.id
_entity.type
_entity.pdbx_description
1 polymer ?
#
loop_
_entity_poly.entity_id
_entity_poly.type
_entity_poly.pdbx_seq_one_letter_code
_entity_poly.pdbx_strand_id
1 'polypeptide(L)'
;MPDNHDAILLESVKTHRARLRSAFLFGELTERRVAGDNVKRLVGSIVLAAVACAVCVGVSFVMSVIGDQNPAATGPSAVSSSTGPTPLQAPLPTEEKAP
;
A
#
# COMPACT_ATOMS: atom_id res chain seq x y z
N MET A 1 -23.50 -35.22 -33.59
CA MET A 1 -22.34 -34.39 -33.20
C MET A 1 -22.81 -32.98 -32.80
N PRO A 2 -23.42 -32.82 -31.61
CA PRO A 2 -23.79 -31.52 -31.05
C PRO A 2 -22.62 -30.77 -30.36
N ASP A 3 -21.53 -31.46 -30.02
CA ASP A 3 -20.42 -30.92 -29.19
C ASP A 3 -19.64 -29.76 -29.85
N ASN A 4 -19.66 -29.69 -31.18
CA ASN A 4 -18.95 -28.66 -31.92
C ASN A 4 -19.58 -27.27 -31.74
N HIS A 5 -20.89 -27.19 -31.48
CA HIS A 5 -21.57 -25.89 -31.34
C HIS A 5 -21.21 -25.23 -30.01
N ASP A 6 -21.18 -26.00 -28.93
CA ASP A 6 -20.77 -25.53 -27.60
C ASP A 6 -19.29 -25.13 -27.57
N ALA A 7 -18.43 -25.85 -28.29
CA ALA A 7 -17.02 -25.49 -28.43
C ALA A 7 -16.84 -24.10 -29.08
N ILE A 8 -17.61 -23.80 -30.13
CA ILE A 8 -17.58 -22.50 -30.83
C ILE A 8 -18.10 -21.38 -29.91
N LEU A 9 -19.17 -21.63 -29.13
CA LEU A 9 -19.67 -20.66 -28.16
C LEU A 9 -18.66 -20.40 -27.04
N LEU A 10 -18.01 -21.45 -26.53
CA LEU A 10 -16.97 -21.32 -25.51
C LEU A 10 -15.77 -20.53 -26.03
N GLU A 11 -15.36 -20.74 -27.27
CA GLU A 11 -14.26 -19.99 -27.88
C GLU A 11 -14.61 -18.50 -28.07
N SER A 12 -15.84 -18.21 -28.52
CA SER A 12 -16.35 -16.85 -28.65
C SER A 12 -16.45 -16.12 -27.29
N VAL A 13 -17.02 -16.77 -26.27
CA VAL A 13 -17.12 -16.18 -24.91
C VAL A 13 -15.74 -16.02 -24.27
N LYS A 14 -14.81 -16.95 -24.49
CA LYS A 14 -13.43 -16.83 -24.01
C LYS A 14 -12.74 -15.59 -24.59
N THR A 15 -12.86 -15.34 -25.89
CA THR A 15 -12.25 -14.15 -26.51
C THR A 15 -12.90 -12.85 -26.03
N HIS A 16 -14.23 -12.82 -25.91
CA HIS A 16 -14.95 -11.64 -25.43
C HIS A 16 -14.61 -11.32 -23.97
N ARG A 17 -14.54 -12.35 -23.11
CA ARG A 17 -14.16 -12.19 -21.70
C ARG A 17 -12.68 -11.84 -21.52
N ALA A 18 -11.80 -12.40 -22.35
CA ALA A 18 -10.38 -12.03 -22.34
C ALA A 18 -10.18 -10.56 -22.72
N ARG A 19 -10.91 -10.08 -23.74
CA ARG A 19 -10.91 -8.68 -24.15
C ARG A 19 -11.48 -7.74 -23.07
N LEU A 20 -12.62 -8.09 -22.48
CA LEU A 20 -13.22 -7.32 -21.38
C LEU A 20 -12.30 -7.29 -20.15
N ARG A 21 -11.66 -8.41 -19.80
CA ARG A 21 -10.68 -8.45 -18.72
C ARG A 21 -9.45 -7.62 -19.03
N SER A 22 -8.95 -7.67 -20.26
CA SER A 22 -7.84 -6.80 -20.61
C SER A 22 -8.25 -5.33 -20.56
N ALA A 23 -9.45 -4.97 -21.00
CA ALA A 23 -9.93 -3.59 -20.89
C ALA A 23 -10.11 -3.15 -19.43
N PHE A 24 -10.59 -4.03 -18.56
CA PHE A 24 -10.73 -3.74 -17.13
C PHE A 24 -9.39 -3.68 -16.38
N LEU A 25 -8.45 -4.56 -16.71
CA LEU A 25 -7.14 -4.63 -16.06
C LEU A 25 -6.18 -3.55 -16.59
N PHE A 26 -6.35 -3.12 -17.85
CA PHE A 26 -5.39 -2.23 -18.53
C PHE A 26 -5.96 -0.86 -18.94
N GLY A 27 -7.28 -0.61 -18.84
CA GLY A 27 -7.88 0.64 -19.30
C GLY A 27 -7.80 0.84 -20.82
N GLU A 28 -8.41 1.92 -21.32
CA GLU A 28 -8.56 2.28 -22.72
C GLU A 28 -7.24 2.17 -23.53
N LEU A 29 -7.34 1.64 -24.76
CA LEU A 29 -6.28 1.09 -25.61
C LEU A 29 -5.16 2.06 -26.07
N THR A 30 -5.10 3.29 -25.56
CA THR A 30 -4.02 4.26 -25.85
C THR A 30 -2.66 3.80 -25.29
N GLU A 31 -2.67 2.89 -24.31
CA GLU A 31 -1.55 2.66 -23.40
C GLU A 31 -0.82 1.32 -23.67
N ARG A 32 -0.82 0.75 -24.88
CA ARG A 32 -0.28 -0.63 -25.12
C ARG A 32 1.17 -0.86 -24.68
N ARG A 33 2.00 0.19 -24.64
CA ARG A 33 3.39 0.11 -24.15
C ARG A 33 3.48 0.36 -22.64
N VAL A 34 2.65 1.26 -22.13
CA VAL A 34 2.62 1.66 -20.72
C VAL A 34 1.79 0.69 -19.86
N ALA A 35 0.87 -0.08 -20.44
CA ALA A 35 0.13 -1.19 -19.82
C ALA A 35 1.05 -2.31 -19.31
N GLY A 36 2.11 -2.62 -20.06
CA GLY A 36 3.14 -3.57 -19.62
C GLY A 36 3.91 -3.06 -18.40
N ASP A 37 4.22 -1.76 -18.37
CA ASP A 37 4.93 -1.12 -17.26
C ASP A 37 4.04 -0.95 -16.03
N ASN A 38 2.77 -0.57 -16.20
CA ASN A 38 1.81 -0.44 -15.11
C ASN A 38 1.51 -1.78 -14.45
N VAL A 39 1.40 -2.89 -15.22
CA VAL A 39 1.23 -4.22 -14.61
C VAL A 39 2.48 -4.69 -13.88
N LYS A 40 3.68 -4.47 -14.44
CA LYS A 40 4.92 -4.73 -13.71
C LYS A 40 5.01 -3.90 -12.43
N ARG A 41 4.60 -2.64 -12.48
CA ARG A 41 4.59 -1.72 -11.33
C ARG A 41 3.54 -2.10 -10.29
N LEU A 42 2.37 -2.59 -10.71
CA LEU A 42 1.32 -3.12 -9.82
C LEU A 42 1.76 -4.41 -9.13
N VAL A 43 2.32 -5.36 -9.87
CA VAL A 43 2.88 -6.59 -9.28
C VAL A 43 4.02 -6.23 -8.31
N GLY A 44 4.88 -5.30 -8.70
CA GLY A 44 5.94 -4.78 -7.84
C GLY A 44 5.42 -4.15 -6.55
N SER A 45 4.36 -3.33 -6.61
CA SER A 45 3.78 -2.69 -5.42
C SER A 45 3.10 -3.69 -4.50
N ILE A 46 2.40 -4.70 -5.04
CA ILE A 46 1.79 -5.79 -4.26
C ILE A 46 2.87 -6.57 -3.51
N VAL A 47 3.96 -6.94 -4.19
CA VAL A 47 5.10 -7.64 -3.56
C VAL A 47 5.72 -6.77 -2.47
N LEU A 48 5.97 -5.49 -2.75
CA LEU A 48 6.54 -4.57 -1.76
C LEU A 48 5.64 -4.40 -0.53
N ALA A 49 4.32 -4.27 -0.72
CA ALA A 49 3.36 -4.17 0.37
C ALA A 49 3.32 -5.46 1.21
N ALA A 50 3.36 -6.63 0.56
CA ALA A 50 3.40 -7.91 1.26
C ALA A 50 4.67 -8.05 2.11
N VAL A 51 5.83 -7.68 1.56
CA VAL A 51 7.11 -7.68 2.29
C VAL A 51 7.07 -6.70 3.46
N ALA A 52 6.56 -5.48 3.25
CA ALA A 52 6.44 -4.49 4.31
C ALA A 52 5.55 -4.99 5.47
N CYS A 53 4.40 -5.60 5.16
CA CYS A 53 3.55 -6.22 6.18
C CYS A 53 4.28 -7.34 6.93
N ALA A 54 4.98 -8.24 6.22
CA ALA A 54 5.73 -9.33 6.85
C ALA A 54 6.84 -8.82 7.77
N VAL A 55 7.57 -7.78 7.33
CA VAL A 55 8.61 -7.13 8.14
C VAL A 55 8.02 -6.49 9.40
N CYS A 56 6.93 -5.73 9.27
CA CYS A 56 6.27 -5.12 10.44
C CYS A 56 5.85 -6.17 11.48
N VAL A 57 5.17 -7.24 11.03
CA VAL A 57 4.73 -8.31 11.94
C VAL A 57 5.92 -9.03 12.58
N GLY A 58 6.99 -9.29 11.81
CA GLY A 58 8.20 -9.91 12.32
C GLY A 58 8.90 -9.07 13.39
N VAL A 59 9.05 -7.76 13.17
CA VAL A 59 9.67 -6.84 14.14
C VAL A 59 8.83 -6.75 15.42
N SER A 60 7.51 -6.66 15.31
CA SER A 60 6.62 -6.66 16.48
C SER A 60 6.75 -7.95 17.30
N PHE A 61 6.89 -9.11 16.65
CA PHE A 61 7.09 -10.38 17.34
C PHE A 61 8.43 -10.42 18.08
N VAL A 62 9.53 -10.02 17.43
CA VAL A 62 10.87 -10.00 18.04
C VAL A 62 10.91 -9.03 19.24
N MET A 63 10.35 -7.83 19.09
CA MET A 63 10.29 -6.84 20.17
C MET A 63 9.41 -7.28 21.33
N SER A 64 8.32 -8.02 21.09
CA SER A 64 7.50 -8.57 22.17
C SER A 64 8.23 -9.67 22.95
N VAL A 65 8.97 -10.55 22.27
CA VAL A 65 9.68 -11.67 22.90
C VAL A 65 10.92 -11.21 23.67
N ILE A 66 11.67 -10.23 23.14
CA ILE A 66 12.83 -9.64 23.84
C ILE A 66 12.39 -8.61 24.88
N GLY A 67 11.33 -7.83 24.60
CA GLY A 67 10.83 -6.76 25.46
C GLY A 67 10.19 -7.24 26.76
N ASP A 68 9.64 -8.47 26.78
CA ASP A 68 9.20 -9.12 28.02
C ASP A 68 10.34 -9.29 29.04
N GLN A 69 11.60 -9.24 28.60
CA GLN A 69 12.78 -9.29 29.48
C GLN A 69 13.28 -7.91 29.93
N ASN A 70 12.78 -6.81 29.34
CA ASN A 70 13.17 -5.44 29.71
C ASN A 70 11.96 -4.50 29.69
N PRO A 71 11.15 -4.45 30.77
CA PRO A 71 9.90 -3.69 30.83
C PRO A 71 10.05 -2.15 30.84
N ALA A 72 11.26 -1.60 30.62
CA ALA A 72 11.54 -0.18 30.83
C ALA A 72 11.62 0.70 29.56
N ALA A 73 11.55 0.16 28.34
CA ALA A 73 11.93 0.93 27.14
C ALA A 73 10.93 1.00 25.97
N THR A 74 9.76 0.35 26.04
CA THR A 74 8.86 0.25 24.86
C THR A 74 7.58 1.06 25.04
N GLY A 75 7.69 2.39 24.98
CA GLY A 75 6.56 3.29 24.77
C GLY A 75 6.48 3.72 23.30
N PRO A 76 5.29 3.84 22.69
CA PRO A 76 5.17 4.29 21.30
C PRO A 76 5.77 5.70 21.17
N SER A 77 6.90 5.80 20.49
CA SER A 77 7.43 7.10 20.07
C SER A 77 6.42 7.73 19.15
N ALA A 78 5.74 8.75 19.67
CA ALA A 78 4.79 9.56 18.93
C ALA A 78 5.44 10.04 17.65
N VAL A 79 5.02 9.47 16.52
CA VAL A 79 5.28 10.07 15.21
C VAL A 79 4.40 11.31 15.16
N SER A 80 4.98 12.44 15.54
CA SER A 80 4.37 13.77 15.38
C SER A 80 4.20 14.05 13.89
N SER A 81 3.07 13.63 13.32
CA SER A 81 2.59 14.12 12.04
C SER A 81 2.06 15.55 12.23
N SER A 82 2.97 16.53 12.32
CA SER A 82 2.61 17.95 12.34
C SER A 82 2.32 18.44 10.91
N THR A 83 1.11 18.17 10.43
CA THR A 83 0.45 19.03 9.45
C THR A 83 -0.53 19.90 10.21
N GLY A 84 -0.03 20.99 10.81
CA GLY A 84 -0.83 22.03 11.43
C GLY A 84 -0.35 23.38 10.90
N PRO A 85 -1.23 24.20 10.30
CA PRO A 85 -0.82 25.49 9.76
C PRO A 85 -0.45 26.43 10.91
N THR A 86 0.70 27.07 10.73
CA THR A 86 1.28 28.17 11.50
C THR A 86 0.27 29.06 12.23
N PRO A 87 0.31 29.17 13.56
CA PRO A 87 -0.05 30.41 14.23
C PRO A 87 1.21 31.28 14.36
N LEU A 88 1.05 32.53 13.98
CA LEU A 88 2.02 33.62 14.09
C LEU A 88 2.76 33.61 15.43
N GLN A 89 4.07 33.76 15.31
CA GLN A 89 5.01 34.09 16.37
C GLN A 89 4.78 35.53 16.86
N ALA A 90 4.70 35.71 18.18
CA ALA A 90 5.04 36.96 18.86
C ALA A 90 5.58 36.63 20.27
N PRO A 91 6.89 36.77 20.53
CA PRO A 91 7.49 36.48 21.83
C PRO A 91 7.61 37.75 22.71
N LEU A 92 7.77 37.53 24.02
CA LEU A 92 7.99 38.45 25.17
C LEU A 92 6.73 38.87 25.95
N PRO A 93 6.76 38.69 27.29
CA PRO A 93 7.69 39.39 28.17
C PRO A 93 8.63 38.47 28.97
N THR A 94 9.90 38.89 29.02
CA THR A 94 10.85 38.62 30.09
C THR A 94 10.48 39.40 31.36
N GLU A 95 10.36 38.72 32.49
CA GLU A 95 10.82 39.15 33.83
C GLU A 95 10.31 38.08 34.83
N GLU A 96 11.15 37.31 35.52
CA GLU A 96 12.09 37.70 36.59
C GLU A 96 11.52 37.33 37.97
N LYS A 97 11.97 36.14 38.43
CA LYS A 97 12.50 35.82 39.77
C LYS A 97 11.73 36.27 41.05
N ALA A 98 11.33 35.23 41.81
CA ALA A 98 11.03 35.16 43.26
C ALA A 98 11.87 36.11 44.15
N PRO A 99 11.42 36.55 45.36
CA PRO A 99 10.79 35.75 46.43
C PRO A 99 9.48 36.29 47.05
#